data_AF-A0A671DQ99-F1
#
_entry.id   AF-A0A671DQ99-F1
#
_cell.length_a   1.000
_cell.length_b   1.000
_cell.length_c   1.000
_cell.angle_alpha   90.00
_cell.angle_beta   90.00
_cell.angle_gamma   90.00
#
_symmetry.space_group_name_H-M   'P 1'
#
loop_
_entity.id
_entity.type
_entity.pdbx_description
1 polymer ?
#
loop_
_entity_poly.entity_id
_entity_poly.type
_entity_poly.pdbx_seq_one_letter_code
_entity_poly.pdbx_strand_id
1 'polypeptide(L)'
;MGKQKKTRKYATMKRMLSLRDQRLKEKDRLKPKKKQKKDPSALKEREVPQHPSCLFFQYNTQLGPPYHILVDTNFINFSIKAKLDLVQSMMDCLYAKCIPCITDCVMAEIEKLRQKYRVALRIAKDPRFERLPCTHKGTYADDCLVQRVTQHKCYIVATVDRDLK
;
A
#
# COMPACT_ATOMS: atom_id res chain seq x y z
N MET A 1 -60.82 47.42 29.01
CA MET A 1 -59.47 46.82 29.24
C MET A 1 -59.39 45.48 28.52
N GLY A 2 -58.70 45.40 27.37
CA GLY A 2 -58.66 44.18 26.53
C GLY A 2 -57.61 43.17 27.01
N LYS A 3 -58.02 41.93 27.32
CA LYS A 3 -57.11 40.83 27.70
C LYS A 3 -56.15 40.49 26.55
N GLN A 4 -54.84 40.44 26.85
CA GLN A 4 -53.81 39.98 25.91
C GLN A 4 -54.02 38.49 25.58
N LYS A 5 -54.36 38.19 24.32
CA LYS A 5 -54.73 36.83 23.87
C LYS A 5 -53.55 35.91 23.53
N LYS A 6 -52.30 36.40 23.52
CA LYS A 6 -51.12 35.60 23.12
C LYS A 6 -50.06 35.61 24.20
N THR A 7 -49.74 34.43 24.71
CA THR A 7 -48.64 34.20 25.65
C THR A 7 -47.29 34.28 24.93
N ARG A 8 -46.30 34.91 25.56
CA ARG A 8 -44.94 34.98 25.02
C ARG A 8 -44.28 33.61 25.13
N LYS A 9 -43.57 33.20 24.08
CA LYS A 9 -42.77 31.97 24.09
C LYS A 9 -41.39 32.29 24.67
N TYR A 10 -40.94 31.46 25.61
CA TYR A 10 -39.60 31.56 26.18
C TYR A 10 -38.55 30.93 25.24
N ALA A 11 -37.31 31.42 25.28
CA ALA A 11 -36.17 30.95 24.48
C ALA A 11 -36.33 31.05 22.94
N THR A 12 -37.03 32.07 22.43
CA THR A 12 -37.08 32.34 20.99
C THR A 12 -35.76 32.93 20.50
N MET A 13 -34.98 32.15 19.76
CA MET A 13 -33.73 32.59 19.12
C MET A 13 -33.97 33.07 17.68
N LYS A 14 -33.07 33.91 17.15
CA LYS A 14 -33.03 34.27 15.73
C LYS A 14 -32.76 33.01 14.89
N ARG A 15 -33.52 32.79 13.81
CA ARG A 15 -33.33 31.63 12.93
C ARG A 15 -31.95 31.71 12.27
N MET A 16 -31.07 30.77 12.60
CA MET A 16 -29.77 30.59 11.96
C MET A 16 -29.83 29.48 10.91
N LEU A 17 -28.95 29.53 9.91
CA LEU A 17 -28.86 28.48 8.89
C LEU A 17 -28.37 27.18 9.52
N SER A 18 -29.10 26.08 9.32
CA SER A 18 -28.72 24.78 9.87
C SER A 18 -27.59 24.15 9.04
N LEU A 19 -26.64 23.46 9.66
CA LEU A 19 -25.55 22.72 8.98
C LEU A 19 -26.02 21.57 8.07
N ARG A 20 -27.33 21.30 8.02
CA ARG A 20 -27.97 20.27 7.19
C ARG A 20 -28.75 20.84 6.01
N ASP A 21 -28.85 22.17 5.93
CA ASP A 21 -29.60 22.88 4.90
C ASP A 21 -29.08 22.51 3.49
N GLN A 22 -29.98 22.38 2.52
CA GLN A 22 -29.64 22.07 1.13
C GLN A 22 -28.92 23.22 0.43
N ARG A 23 -29.02 24.44 0.96
CA ARG A 23 -28.35 25.63 0.40
C ARG A 23 -26.85 25.69 0.70
N LEU A 24 -26.36 24.87 1.64
CA LEU A 24 -24.93 24.74 1.93
C LEU A 24 -24.22 23.92 0.84
N LYS A 25 -23.00 24.32 0.50
CA LYS A 25 -22.12 23.52 -0.37
C LYS A 25 -21.83 22.18 0.30
N GLU A 26 -21.72 21.13 -0.51
CA GLU A 26 -21.61 19.74 -0.02
C GLU A 26 -20.38 19.51 0.89
N LYS A 27 -19.34 20.35 0.76
CA LYS A 27 -18.14 20.35 1.61
C LYS A 27 -18.41 20.86 3.04
N ASP A 28 -19.30 21.83 3.20
CA ASP A 28 -19.62 22.48 4.48
C ASP A 28 -20.88 21.89 5.13
N ARG A 29 -21.56 21.00 4.40
CA ARG A 29 -22.75 20.31 4.87
C ARG A 29 -22.35 19.14 5.75
N LEU A 30 -22.85 19.11 6.99
CA LEU A 30 -22.77 17.88 7.80
C LEU A 30 -23.60 16.81 7.11
N LYS A 31 -22.94 15.77 6.61
CA LYS A 31 -23.61 14.61 6.00
C LYS A 31 -24.67 14.11 6.98
N PRO A 32 -25.96 14.02 6.59
CA PRO A 32 -26.95 13.39 7.45
C PRO A 32 -26.42 11.99 7.76
N LYS A 33 -26.37 11.62 9.04
CA LYS A 33 -26.13 10.23 9.45
C LYS A 33 -27.28 9.42 8.85
N LYS A 34 -27.12 8.94 7.61
CA LYS A 34 -27.92 7.84 7.09
C LYS A 34 -27.66 6.71 8.07
N LYS A 35 -28.58 6.50 9.01
CA LYS A 35 -28.74 5.19 9.62
C LYS A 35 -29.07 4.31 8.43
N GLN A 36 -28.06 3.69 7.83
CA GLN A 36 -28.27 2.54 6.97
C GLN A 36 -29.09 1.59 7.86
N LYS A 37 -30.39 1.44 7.55
CA LYS A 37 -31.13 0.28 8.02
C LYS A 37 -30.41 -0.87 7.33
N LYS A 38 -29.42 -1.45 8.01
CA LYS A 38 -28.77 -2.68 7.54
C LYS A 38 -29.89 -3.71 7.57
N ASP A 39 -30.29 -4.22 6.42
CA ASP A 39 -31.28 -5.27 6.33
C ASP A 39 -30.84 -6.43 7.23
N PRO A 40 -31.71 -6.96 8.12
CA PRO A 40 -31.33 -8.01 9.07
C PRO A 40 -30.92 -9.32 8.38
N SER A 41 -31.25 -9.49 7.09
CA SER A 41 -30.90 -10.65 6.26
C SER A 41 -29.56 -10.51 5.52
N ALA A 42 -28.93 -9.33 5.53
CA ALA A 42 -27.60 -9.16 4.96
C ALA A 42 -26.57 -9.72 5.94
N LEU A 43 -25.99 -10.88 5.62
CA LEU A 43 -24.83 -11.43 6.30
C LEU A 43 -23.78 -10.32 6.44
N LYS A 44 -23.45 -9.94 7.68
CA LYS A 44 -22.28 -9.09 7.94
C LYS A 44 -21.06 -9.96 7.69
N GLU A 45 -20.60 -10.01 6.45
CA GLU A 45 -19.35 -10.64 6.09
C GLU A 45 -18.22 -9.96 6.87
N ARG A 46 -17.67 -10.70 7.84
CA ARG A 46 -16.43 -10.33 8.53
C ARG A 46 -15.33 -11.03 7.78
N GLU A 47 -14.65 -10.29 6.91
CA GLU A 47 -13.44 -10.78 6.27
C GLU A 47 -12.33 -10.85 7.32
N VAL A 48 -12.15 -12.04 7.89
CA VAL A 48 -10.98 -12.35 8.71
C VAL A 48 -10.01 -13.09 7.80
N PRO A 49 -8.81 -12.53 7.53
CA PRO A 49 -7.83 -13.20 6.68
C PRO A 49 -7.42 -14.51 7.36
N GLN A 50 -7.50 -15.63 6.61
CA GLN A 50 -7.04 -16.92 7.11
C GLN A 50 -5.52 -16.93 7.23
N HIS A 51 -5.00 -17.66 8.22
CA HIS A 51 -3.57 -17.85 8.34
C HIS A 51 -3.06 -18.71 7.16
N PRO A 52 -1.96 -18.33 6.51
CA PRO A 52 -1.45 -19.09 5.37
C PRO A 52 -1.01 -20.49 5.78
N SER A 53 -1.28 -21.48 4.93
CA SER A 53 -0.86 -22.88 5.15
C SER A 53 0.66 -23.08 5.09
N CYS A 54 1.39 -22.13 4.50
CA CYS A 54 2.85 -22.19 4.35
C CYS A 54 3.64 -21.86 5.62
N LEU A 55 2.96 -21.38 6.66
CA LEU A 55 3.58 -20.96 7.90
C LEU A 55 3.39 -22.02 8.98
N PHE A 56 4.50 -22.56 9.45
CA PHE A 56 4.56 -23.26 10.73
C PHE A 56 4.93 -22.24 11.80
N PHE A 57 3.91 -21.72 12.51
CA PHE A 57 4.04 -20.54 13.37
C PHE A 57 4.58 -19.32 12.61
N GLN A 58 5.84 -18.93 12.87
CA GLN A 58 6.53 -17.85 12.15
C GLN A 58 7.48 -18.37 11.08
N TYR A 59 7.77 -19.67 11.08
CA TYR A 59 8.67 -20.28 10.11
C TYR A 59 7.93 -20.58 8.81
N ASN A 60 8.52 -20.16 7.70
CA ASN A 60 7.93 -20.32 6.38
C ASN A 60 8.58 -21.51 5.66
N THR A 61 7.84 -22.60 5.51
CA THR A 61 8.34 -23.85 4.91
C THR A 61 8.40 -23.79 3.39
N GLN A 62 7.80 -22.77 2.76
CA GLN A 62 7.79 -22.61 1.30
C GLN A 62 9.01 -21.85 0.75
N LEU A 63 9.81 -21.23 1.61
CA LEU A 63 11.06 -20.61 1.19
C LEU A 63 12.10 -21.71 0.99
N GLY A 64 12.38 -22.03 -0.27
CA GLY A 64 13.43 -22.94 -0.67
C GLY A 64 14.12 -22.49 -1.95
N PRO A 65 15.30 -23.03 -2.27
CA PRO A 65 15.98 -22.75 -3.53
C PRO A 65 15.15 -23.24 -4.74
N PRO A 66 15.03 -22.46 -5.83
CA PRO A 66 15.60 -21.14 -6.05
C PRO A 66 14.85 -20.03 -5.29
N TYR A 67 15.59 -19.15 -4.60
CA TYR A 67 14.99 -18.04 -3.86
C TYR A 67 14.56 -16.92 -4.81
N HIS A 68 13.29 -16.52 -4.73
CA HIS A 68 12.78 -15.34 -5.42
C HIS A 68 12.97 -14.11 -4.54
N ILE A 69 13.77 -13.15 -5.00
CA ILE A 69 14.15 -11.98 -4.21
C ILE A 69 13.56 -10.74 -4.86
N LEU A 70 12.59 -10.09 -4.19
CA LEU A 70 12.08 -8.80 -4.63
C LEU A 70 13.10 -7.71 -4.34
N VAL A 71 13.51 -7.00 -5.38
CA VAL A 71 14.53 -5.95 -5.29
C VAL A 71 13.88 -4.58 -5.30
N ASP A 72 14.31 -3.74 -4.36
CA ASP A 72 13.88 -2.35 -4.21
C ASP A 72 14.87 -1.35 -4.86
N THR A 73 14.41 -0.14 -5.17
CA THR A 73 15.22 0.90 -5.83
C THR A 73 16.41 1.32 -4.97
N ASN A 74 16.20 1.49 -3.67
CA ASN A 74 17.23 1.91 -2.73
C ASN A 74 18.30 0.83 -2.54
N PHE A 75 17.94 -0.45 -2.64
CA PHE A 75 18.89 -1.55 -2.63
C PHE A 75 19.79 -1.56 -3.87
N ILE A 76 19.24 -1.32 -5.06
CA ILE A 76 20.01 -1.20 -6.30
C ILE A 76 20.99 -0.02 -6.20
N ASN A 77 20.52 1.12 -5.71
CA ASN A 77 21.34 2.32 -5.55
C ASN A 77 22.50 2.11 -4.57
N PHE A 78 22.25 1.40 -3.48
CA PHE A 78 23.28 1.04 -2.51
C PHE A 78 24.29 0.06 -3.09
N SER A 79 23.84 -0.95 -3.83
CA SER A 79 24.69 -1.95 -4.47
C SER A 79 25.65 -1.34 -5.48
N ILE A 80 25.19 -0.35 -6.26
CA ILE A 80 26.03 0.40 -7.21
C ILE A 80 27.10 1.21 -6.47
N LYS A 81 26.74 1.88 -5.37
CA LYS A 81 27.71 2.63 -4.55
C LYS A 81 28.77 1.71 -3.95
N ALA A 82 28.37 0.51 -3.53
CA ALA A 82 29.24 -0.52 -2.99
C ALA A 82 30.04 -1.29 -4.07
N LYS A 83 29.75 -1.06 -5.36
CA LYS A 83 30.34 -1.78 -6.51
C LYS A 83 30.14 -3.29 -6.44
N LEU A 84 28.97 -3.71 -5.95
CA LEU A 84 28.59 -5.12 -5.86
C LEU A 84 27.78 -5.55 -7.09
N ASP A 85 28.09 -6.74 -7.62
CA ASP A 85 27.21 -7.39 -8.58
C ASP A 85 26.04 -8.05 -7.84
N LEU A 86 24.82 -7.63 -8.15
CA LEU A 86 23.61 -8.01 -7.41
C LEU A 86 23.39 -9.53 -7.40
N VAL A 87 23.46 -10.17 -8.57
CA VAL A 87 23.13 -11.59 -8.72
C VAL A 87 24.15 -12.46 -8.00
N GLN A 88 25.45 -12.19 -8.22
CA GLN A 88 26.53 -12.91 -7.56
C GLN A 88 26.51 -12.71 -6.04
N SER A 89 26.37 -11.46 -5.57
CA SER A 89 26.34 -11.16 -4.13
C SER A 89 25.15 -11.82 -3.42
N MET A 90 24.00 -11.94 -4.10
CA MET A 90 22.83 -12.66 -3.57
C MET A 90 23.08 -14.16 -3.45
N MET A 91 23.76 -14.77 -4.44
CA MET A 91 24.11 -16.19 -4.40
C MET A 91 25.15 -16.48 -3.31
N ASP A 92 26.15 -15.61 -3.15
CA ASP A 92 27.19 -15.75 -2.11
C ASP A 92 26.61 -15.54 -0.70
N CYS A 93 25.58 -14.70 -0.54
CA CYS A 93 24.92 -14.44 0.74
C CYS A 93 24.02 -15.61 1.20
N LEU A 94 23.24 -16.19 0.29
CA LEU A 94 22.28 -17.25 0.60
C LEU A 94 22.80 -18.67 0.33
N TYR A 95 24.01 -18.79 -0.25
CA TYR A 95 24.63 -20.05 -0.66
C TYR A 95 23.70 -20.94 -1.52
N ALA A 96 22.86 -20.31 -2.35
CA ALA A 96 21.84 -20.97 -3.14
C ALA A 96 21.57 -20.20 -4.44
N LYS A 97 20.85 -20.83 -5.37
CA LYS A 97 20.40 -20.16 -6.59
C LYS A 97 19.36 -19.09 -6.26
N CYS A 98 19.62 -17.86 -6.68
CA CYS A 98 18.75 -16.71 -6.45
C CYS A 98 18.23 -16.17 -7.79
N ILE A 99 16.94 -15.86 -7.84
CA ILE A 99 16.28 -15.22 -8.97
C ILE A 99 15.83 -13.84 -8.48
N PRO A 100 16.52 -12.77 -8.86
CA PRO A 100 16.11 -11.44 -8.47
C PRO A 100 14.93 -10.99 -9.34
N CYS A 101 13.88 -10.51 -8.68
CA CYS A 101 12.64 -10.08 -9.29
C CYS A 101 12.48 -8.56 -9.10
N ILE A 102 12.19 -7.84 -10.19
CA ILE A 102 11.93 -6.40 -10.18
C ILE A 102 10.48 -6.17 -10.56
N THR A 103 9.77 -5.37 -9.75
CA THR A 103 8.39 -4.97 -10.07
C THR A 103 8.38 -3.78 -11.03
N ASP A 104 7.31 -3.65 -11.82
CA ASP A 104 7.18 -2.52 -12.73
C ASP A 104 7.15 -1.15 -11.99
N CYS A 105 6.71 -1.10 -10.74
CA CYS A 105 6.77 0.12 -9.92
C CYS A 105 8.20 0.53 -9.58
N VAL A 106 9.03 -0.42 -9.14
CA VAL A 106 10.45 -0.18 -8.88
C VAL A 106 11.14 0.30 -10.15
N MET A 107 10.83 -0.32 -11.29
CA MET A 107 11.36 0.13 -12.58
C MET A 107 10.90 1.56 -12.93
N ALA A 108 9.63 1.88 -12.71
CA ALA A 108 9.08 3.22 -12.95
C ALA A 108 9.71 4.28 -12.04
N GLU A 109 10.01 3.96 -10.79
CA GLU A 109 10.73 4.85 -9.87
C GLU A 109 12.17 5.13 -10.34
N ILE A 110 12.90 4.10 -10.79
CA ILE A 110 14.24 4.26 -11.35
C ILE A 110 14.21 5.15 -12.60
N GLU A 111 13.20 4.98 -13.46
CA GLU A 111 13.02 5.82 -14.65
C GLU A 111 12.69 7.29 -14.30
N LYS A 112 11.92 7.53 -13.23
CA LYS A 112 11.64 8.90 -12.73
C LYS A 112 12.89 9.63 -12.25
N LEU A 113 13.88 8.92 -11.71
CA LEU A 113 15.13 9.49 -11.21
C LEU A 113 16.11 9.91 -12.34
N ARG A 114 15.71 9.76 -13.62
CA ARG A 114 16.35 10.28 -14.85
C ARG A 114 17.87 10.03 -14.94
N GLN A 115 18.65 11.07 -15.21
CA GLN A 115 20.03 10.98 -15.73
C GLN A 115 21.03 10.45 -14.70
N LYS A 116 20.79 10.70 -13.41
CA LYS A 116 21.69 10.26 -12.33
C LYS A 116 21.74 8.74 -12.17
N TYR A 117 20.67 8.04 -12.56
CA TYR A 117 20.50 6.61 -12.32
C TYR A 117 20.48 5.77 -13.60
N ARG A 118 21.12 6.25 -14.68
CA ARG A 118 21.25 5.48 -15.94
C ARG A 118 21.93 4.13 -15.76
N VAL A 119 22.91 4.05 -14.84
CA VAL A 119 23.60 2.79 -14.52
C VAL A 119 22.64 1.82 -13.85
N ALA A 120 21.85 2.30 -12.87
CA ALA A 120 20.82 1.50 -12.21
C ALA A 120 19.77 0.98 -13.20
N LEU A 121 19.34 1.82 -14.14
CA LEU A 121 18.38 1.43 -15.17
C LEU A 121 18.93 0.34 -16.10
N ARG A 122 20.23 0.36 -16.42
CA ARG A 122 20.87 -0.71 -17.22
C ARG A 122 20.93 -2.03 -16.47
N ILE A 123 21.28 -1.98 -15.19
CA ILE A 123 21.34 -3.17 -14.31
C ILE A 123 19.93 -3.76 -14.12
N ALA A 124 18.92 -2.92 -13.87
CA ALA A 124 17.53 -3.35 -13.72
C ALA A 124 16.92 -3.95 -15.01
N LYS A 125 17.51 -3.68 -16.18
CA LYS A 125 17.10 -4.24 -17.49
C LYS A 125 17.91 -5.47 -17.90
N ASP A 126 18.80 -5.97 -17.04
CA ASP A 126 19.57 -7.17 -17.31
C ASP A 126 18.63 -8.39 -17.40
N PRO A 127 18.74 -9.26 -18.42
CA PRO A 127 17.91 -10.45 -18.60
C PRO A 127 17.96 -11.45 -17.44
N ARG A 128 18.94 -11.35 -16.54
CA ARG A 128 19.01 -12.17 -15.32
C ARG A 128 17.92 -11.84 -14.31
N PHE A 129 17.31 -10.66 -14.40
CA PHE A 129 16.21 -10.24 -13.54
C PHE A 129 14.87 -10.67 -14.12
N GLU A 130 14.03 -11.24 -13.27
CA GLU A 130 12.64 -11.54 -13.62
C GLU A 130 11.79 -10.28 -13.42
N ARG A 131 11.01 -9.92 -14.44
CA ARG A 131 10.18 -8.72 -14.39
C ARG A 131 8.76 -9.07 -14.02
N LEU A 132 8.28 -8.52 -12.90
CA LEU A 132 6.96 -8.81 -12.35
C LEU A 132 5.97 -7.68 -12.66
N PRO A 133 4.90 -7.96 -13.43
CA PRO A 133 3.90 -6.95 -13.73
C PRO A 133 3.11 -6.57 -12.48
N CYS A 134 2.77 -5.30 -12.37
CA CYS A 134 1.97 -4.78 -11.26
C CYS A 134 0.66 -4.13 -11.75
N THR A 135 -0.46 -4.48 -11.12
CA THR A 135 -1.80 -4.05 -11.53
C THR A 135 -2.43 -3.11 -10.51
N HIS A 136 -1.72 -2.04 -10.14
CA HIS A 136 -2.24 -1.02 -9.23
C HIS A 136 -2.02 0.37 -9.79
N LYS A 137 -2.78 1.35 -9.27
CA LYS A 137 -2.65 2.75 -9.68
C LYS A 137 -1.57 3.42 -8.85
N GLY A 138 -0.69 4.14 -9.51
CA GLY A 138 0.48 4.76 -8.88
C GLY A 138 1.75 3.96 -9.14
N THR A 139 2.86 4.42 -8.58
CA THR A 139 4.17 3.79 -8.76
C THR A 139 4.91 3.71 -7.43
N TYR A 140 4.20 3.65 -6.31
CA TYR A 140 4.83 3.62 -5.00
C TYR A 140 5.27 2.17 -4.71
N ALA A 141 6.58 1.93 -4.76
CA ALA A 141 7.14 0.60 -4.69
C ALA A 141 6.87 -0.09 -3.35
N ASP A 142 6.97 0.62 -2.24
CA ASP A 142 6.80 0.07 -0.88
C ASP A 142 5.45 -0.63 -0.72
N ASP A 143 4.35 0.08 -1.03
CA ASP A 143 2.99 -0.47 -0.93
C ASP A 143 2.83 -1.71 -1.83
N CYS A 144 3.40 -1.67 -3.03
CA CYS A 144 3.36 -2.79 -3.95
C CYS A 144 4.11 -4.01 -3.41
N LEU A 145 5.30 -3.80 -2.84
CA LEU A 145 6.13 -4.86 -2.27
C LEU A 145 5.45 -5.48 -1.06
N VAL A 146 4.95 -4.65 -0.13
CA VAL A 146 4.22 -5.09 1.07
C VAL A 146 2.97 -5.88 0.68
N GLN A 147 2.17 -5.38 -0.26
CA GLN A 147 0.96 -6.07 -0.70
C GLN A 147 1.30 -7.42 -1.34
N ARG A 148 2.34 -7.48 -2.18
CA ARG A 148 2.76 -8.71 -2.86
C ARG A 148 3.27 -9.77 -1.88
N VAL A 149 4.09 -9.39 -0.91
CA VAL A 149 4.62 -10.31 0.11
C VAL A 149 3.52 -10.76 1.07
N THR A 150 2.57 -9.88 1.36
CA THR A 150 1.42 -10.21 2.21
C THR A 150 0.50 -11.24 1.54
N GLN A 151 0.27 -11.10 0.23
CA GLN A 151 -0.51 -12.05 -0.56
C GLN A 151 0.24 -13.37 -0.79
N HIS A 152 1.51 -13.27 -1.16
CA HIS A 152 2.36 -14.40 -1.50
C HIS A 152 3.62 -14.36 -0.64
N LYS A 153 3.64 -15.21 0.38
CA LYS A 153 4.78 -15.34 1.29
C LYS A 153 5.89 -16.20 0.69
N CYS A 154 6.18 -16.09 -0.60
CA CYS A 154 7.24 -16.86 -1.28
C CYS A 154 8.43 -16.00 -1.72
N TYR A 155 8.47 -14.73 -1.29
CA TYR A 155 9.51 -13.79 -1.67
C TYR A 155 10.37 -13.39 -0.47
N ILE A 156 11.66 -13.19 -0.73
CA ILE A 156 12.58 -12.47 0.15
C ILE A 156 12.62 -11.01 -0.32
N VAL A 157 12.56 -10.04 0.60
CA VAL A 157 12.62 -8.62 0.24
C VAL A 157 14.04 -8.10 0.47
N ALA A 158 14.65 -7.53 -0.56
CA ALA A 158 15.94 -6.86 -0.49
C ALA A 158 15.73 -5.34 -0.49
N THR A 159 15.69 -4.74 0.71
CA THR A 159 15.60 -3.28 0.91
C THR A 159 16.64 -2.79 1.92
N VAL A 160 17.02 -1.52 1.79
CA VAL A 160 17.92 -0.81 2.72
C VAL A 160 17.15 0.17 3.61
N ASP A 161 15.90 0.48 3.27
CA ASP A 161 15.09 1.44 4.03
C ASP A 161 14.68 0.90 5.39
N ARG A 162 14.60 1.81 6.37
CA ARG A 162 14.26 1.45 7.75
C ARG A 162 12.77 1.25 7.93
N ASP A 163 11.95 1.99 7.20
CA ASP A 163 10.49 1.96 7.33
C ASP A 163 9.87 0.75 6.61
N LEU A 164 10.59 0.18 5.63
CA LEU A 164 10.18 -1.00 4.87
C LEU A 164 10.72 -2.32 5.46
N LYS A 165 11.64 -2.26 6.43
CA LYS A 165 12.19 -3.42 7.16
C LYS A 165 11.31 -3.82 8.33
#